data_AF-A0AAE1A3U4-F1
#
_entry.id   AF-A0AAE1A3U4-F1
#
_cell.length_a   1.000
_cell.length_b   1.000
_cell.length_c   1.000
_cell.angle_alpha   90.00
_cell.angle_beta   90.00
_cell.angle_gamma   90.00
#
_symmetry.space_group_name_H-M   'P 1'
#
loop_
_entity.id
_entity.type
_entity.pdbx_description
1 polymer ?
#
loop_
_entity_poly.entity_id
_entity_poly.type
_entity_poly.pdbx_seq_one_letter_code
_entity_poly.pdbx_strand_id
1 'polypeptide(L)'
;MYKSCLVLMLSFGWSYFIGVHGKCPPDDASQIIEYIPIPKEQYDRNFSSISDIGKRPLGFDKAVWLFNKPGENPCVKITGAKQRHIEIAFETHPSSRLCVKDQNSQPACSDAGTGTHYECRSRSAKDTVYFEFFCDQGEEYDVRFWYRLVLGDLPADDPENHWCDLRSTEYPLELLELGPNFTFKPRTTASPDTALTLYPSFMLLFALLGLTTLAFFKLQ
;
A
#
# COMPACT_ATOMS: atom_id res chain seq x y z
N MET A 1 -21.38 -54.82 -31.23
CA MET A 1 -21.92 -53.47 -31.53
C MET A 1 -22.80 -53.14 -30.34
N TYR A 2 -22.38 -52.36 -29.34
CA TYR A 2 -22.23 -50.91 -29.35
C TYR A 2 -21.05 -50.48 -28.47
N LYS A 3 -20.18 -49.69 -29.09
CA LYS A 3 -19.10 -48.90 -28.47
C LYS A 3 -19.67 -47.56 -28.02
N SER A 4 -19.07 -47.03 -26.95
CA SER A 4 -18.74 -45.62 -26.77
C SER A 4 -19.88 -44.61 -26.67
N CYS A 5 -19.97 -43.95 -25.51
CA CYS A 5 -19.86 -42.49 -25.36
C CYS A 5 -20.39 -42.08 -23.99
N LEU A 6 -19.59 -42.23 -22.93
CA LEU A 6 -19.83 -41.45 -21.71
C LEU A 6 -18.57 -41.39 -20.84
N VAL A 7 -17.52 -40.77 -21.37
CA VAL A 7 -16.44 -40.21 -20.54
C VAL A 7 -16.35 -38.75 -20.93
N LEU A 8 -17.27 -37.97 -20.37
CA LEU A 8 -17.20 -36.50 -20.38
C LEU A 8 -15.98 -36.13 -19.54
N MET A 9 -14.89 -35.88 -20.26
CA MET A 9 -13.68 -35.23 -19.76
C MET A 9 -14.07 -33.87 -19.16
N LEU A 10 -14.30 -33.83 -17.85
CA LEU A 10 -14.19 -32.63 -17.05
C LEU A 10 -12.70 -32.28 -16.93
N SER A 11 -12.08 -31.93 -18.06
CA SER A 11 -10.84 -31.16 -18.07
C SER A 11 -11.21 -29.73 -17.67
N PHE A 12 -11.39 -29.52 -16.37
CA PHE A 12 -11.31 -28.20 -15.77
C PHE A 12 -9.95 -27.64 -16.16
N GLY A 13 -9.93 -26.79 -17.19
CA GLY A 13 -8.79 -25.95 -17.51
C GLY A 13 -8.53 -25.10 -16.28
N TRP A 14 -7.54 -25.48 -15.48
CA TRP A 14 -6.88 -24.56 -14.57
C TRP A 14 -6.20 -23.53 -15.46
N SER A 15 -6.95 -22.47 -15.78
CA SER A 15 -6.40 -21.20 -16.20
C SER A 15 -5.48 -20.74 -15.07
N TYR A 16 -4.21 -21.12 -15.15
CA TYR A 16 -3.15 -20.51 -14.38
C TYR A 16 -3.16 -19.04 -14.78
N PHE A 17 -3.85 -18.21 -13.99
CA PHE A 17 -3.55 -16.79 -13.96
C PHE A 17 -2.11 -16.69 -13.48
N ILE A 18 -1.17 -16.58 -14.42
CA ILE A 18 0.21 -16.24 -14.13
C ILE A 18 0.15 -14.81 -13.63
N GLY A 19 0.00 -14.65 -12.31
CA GLY A 19 0.13 -13.36 -11.65
C GLY A 19 1.52 -12.83 -11.98
N VAL A 20 1.58 -11.74 -12.74
CA VAL A 20 2.83 -11.04 -13.02
C VAL A 20 3.21 -10.30 -11.73
N HIS A 21 3.83 -11.02 -10.79
CA HIS A 21 4.42 -10.43 -9.61
C HIS A 21 5.78 -9.84 -9.95
N GLY A 22 6.13 -8.72 -9.32
CA GLY A 22 7.48 -8.16 -9.40
C GLY A 22 8.53 -9.19 -8.96
N LYS A 23 9.71 -9.13 -9.57
CA LYS A 23 10.85 -9.94 -9.17
C LYS A 23 11.70 -9.12 -8.20
N CYS A 24 11.82 -9.56 -6.95
CA CYS A 24 12.69 -8.94 -5.96
C CYS A 24 13.62 -10.01 -5.36
N PRO A 25 14.95 -9.94 -5.60
CA PRO A 25 15.67 -8.90 -6.32
C PRO A 25 15.39 -8.91 -7.84
N PRO A 26 15.31 -7.73 -8.48
CA PRO A 26 15.23 -7.62 -9.93
C PRO A 26 16.54 -8.03 -10.60
N ASP A 27 16.49 -8.32 -11.90
CA ASP A 27 17.69 -8.63 -12.69
C ASP A 27 18.59 -7.40 -12.88
N ASP A 28 17.99 -6.21 -12.94
CA ASP A 28 18.70 -4.94 -12.96
C ASP A 28 18.92 -4.43 -11.53
N ALA A 29 20.18 -4.48 -11.07
CA ALA A 29 20.54 -4.03 -9.74
C ALA A 29 20.29 -2.53 -9.48
N SER A 30 20.15 -1.71 -10.52
CA SER A 30 19.85 -0.27 -10.37
C SER A 30 18.43 0.01 -9.84
N GLN A 31 17.53 -0.99 -9.91
CA GLN A 31 16.17 -0.92 -9.39
C GLN A 31 16.08 -1.26 -7.89
N ILE A 32 17.20 -1.65 -7.27
CA ILE A 32 17.26 -2.01 -5.85
C ILE A 32 17.48 -0.75 -5.03
N ILE A 33 16.57 -0.49 -4.10
CA ILE A 33 16.71 0.59 -3.12
C ILE A 33 17.53 0.07 -1.95
N GLU A 34 18.74 0.60 -1.75
CA GLU A 34 19.54 0.27 -0.57
C GLU A 34 19.06 1.07 0.63
N TYR A 35 18.58 0.37 1.64
CA TYR A 35 18.13 0.97 2.87
C TYR A 35 19.26 0.96 3.91
N ILE A 36 19.59 2.15 4.41
CA ILE A 36 20.60 2.36 5.44
C ILE A 36 19.87 2.59 6.77
N PRO A 37 19.94 1.66 7.74
CA PRO A 37 19.34 1.86 9.05
C PRO A 37 19.94 3.07 9.77
N ILE A 38 19.07 3.84 10.41
CA ILE A 38 19.45 5.01 11.21
C ILE A 38 19.21 4.67 12.68
N PRO A 39 20.14 4.97 13.60
CA PRO A 39 19.91 4.81 15.03
C PRO A 39 18.73 5.66 15.49
N LYS A 40 17.95 5.18 16.47
CA LYS A 40 16.73 5.84 16.95
C LYS A 40 16.99 7.26 17.45
N GLU A 41 18.17 7.49 18.01
CA GLU A 41 18.63 8.78 18.55
C GLU A 41 18.84 9.84 17.47
N GLN A 42 18.96 9.42 16.20
CA GLN A 42 19.18 10.28 15.05
C GLN A 42 17.90 10.50 14.22
N TYR A 43 16.76 10.01 14.68
CA TYR A 43 15.49 10.22 13.98
C TYR A 43 15.13 11.69 13.95
N ASP A 44 14.81 12.21 12.77
CA ASP A 44 14.18 13.50 12.67
C ASP A 44 12.72 13.39 13.18
N ARG A 45 12.35 14.28 14.08
CA ARG A 45 10.98 14.35 14.64
C ARG A 45 10.28 15.64 14.23
N ASN A 46 10.86 16.40 13.31
CA ASN A 46 10.27 17.62 12.80
C ASN A 46 9.43 17.31 11.55
N PHE A 47 8.13 17.59 11.62
CA PHE A 47 7.26 17.38 10.46
C PHE A 47 7.63 18.29 9.27
N SER A 48 8.21 19.48 9.52
CA SER A 48 8.53 20.44 8.44
C SER A 48 9.60 19.94 7.46
N SER A 49 10.39 18.93 7.83
CA SER A 49 11.41 18.30 6.98
C SER A 49 10.92 17.01 6.31
N ILE A 50 9.63 16.69 6.37
CA ILE A 50 9.07 15.48 5.76
C ILE A 50 9.23 15.44 4.23
N SER A 51 9.37 16.59 3.58
CA SER A 51 9.70 16.67 2.16
C SER A 51 11.17 16.38 1.86
N ASP A 52 12.07 16.57 2.83
CA ASP A 52 13.50 16.65 2.61
C ASP A 52 14.13 15.26 2.47
N ILE A 53 14.73 15.03 1.30
CA ILE A 53 15.44 13.79 0.98
C ILE A 53 16.66 13.70 1.93
N GLY A 54 16.64 12.73 2.84
CA GLY A 54 17.74 12.46 3.79
C GLY A 54 17.43 12.77 5.25
N LYS A 55 16.32 13.43 5.57
CA LYS A 55 15.96 13.76 6.96
C LYS A 55 15.30 12.60 7.73
N ARG A 56 14.64 11.69 7.02
CA ARG A 56 14.20 10.38 7.55
C ARG A 56 13.36 10.50 8.83
N PRO A 57 12.14 11.07 8.75
CA PRO A 57 11.28 11.26 9.91
C PRO A 57 11.00 9.93 10.60
N LEU A 58 11.26 9.84 11.90
CA LEU A 58 11.15 8.60 12.69
C LEU A 58 11.93 7.40 12.08
N GLY A 59 12.96 7.68 11.29
CA GLY A 59 13.76 6.69 10.57
C GLY A 59 13.14 6.20 9.26
N PHE A 60 11.95 6.69 8.85
CA PHE A 60 11.29 6.23 7.63
C PHE A 60 11.90 6.85 6.37
N ASP A 61 11.91 6.08 5.28
CA ASP A 61 12.18 6.50 3.92
C ASP A 61 10.90 6.55 3.08
N LYS A 62 10.96 7.12 1.89
CA LYS A 62 9.86 7.16 0.93
C LYS A 62 10.07 6.19 -0.22
N ALA A 63 8.99 5.58 -0.66
CA ALA A 63 8.93 4.88 -1.94
C ALA A 63 7.54 5.06 -2.58
N VAL A 64 7.47 4.70 -3.86
CA VAL A 64 6.22 4.74 -4.62
C VAL A 64 6.06 3.41 -5.33
N TRP A 65 4.93 2.76 -5.12
CA TRP A 65 4.49 1.66 -5.96
C TRP A 65 3.69 2.25 -7.14
N LEU A 66 4.06 1.86 -8.36
CA LEU A 66 3.49 2.41 -9.59
C LEU A 66 2.35 1.53 -10.11
N PHE A 67 1.18 2.13 -10.33
CA PHE A 67 0.04 1.43 -10.88
C PHE A 67 0.29 1.01 -12.34
N ASN A 68 -0.23 -0.16 -12.72
CA ASN A 68 -0.06 -0.74 -14.07
C ASN A 68 1.40 -0.90 -14.53
N LYS A 69 2.34 -1.02 -13.58
CA LYS A 69 3.74 -1.36 -13.84
C LYS A 69 4.11 -2.70 -13.20
N PRO A 70 3.47 -3.82 -13.61
CA PRO A 70 3.78 -5.13 -13.07
C PRO A 70 5.23 -5.47 -13.42
N GLY A 71 6.08 -5.68 -12.42
CA GLY A 71 7.51 -5.88 -12.59
C GLY A 71 8.39 -4.79 -11.96
N GLU A 72 7.85 -3.60 -11.72
CA GLU A 72 8.56 -2.44 -11.15
C GLU A 72 8.19 -2.19 -9.68
N ASN A 73 7.86 -3.26 -8.95
CA ASN A 73 7.56 -3.17 -7.52
C ASN A 73 8.80 -2.70 -6.74
N PRO A 74 8.67 -1.74 -5.79
CA PRO A 74 9.80 -1.31 -4.97
C PRO A 74 10.47 -2.50 -4.26
N CYS A 75 11.74 -2.71 -4.57
CA CYS A 75 12.56 -3.77 -3.99
C CYS A 75 13.64 -3.14 -3.12
N VAL A 76 13.51 -3.30 -1.81
CA VAL A 76 14.39 -2.70 -0.82
C VAL A 76 15.36 -3.73 -0.26
N LYS A 77 16.65 -3.41 -0.27
CA LYS A 77 17.73 -4.25 0.28
C LYS A 77 18.20 -3.71 1.61
N ILE A 78 18.37 -4.60 2.59
CA ILE A 78 19.09 -4.33 3.84
C ILE A 78 20.21 -5.35 4.03
N THR A 79 21.37 -4.89 4.52
CA THR A 79 22.57 -5.72 4.78
C THR A 79 22.89 -5.75 6.27
N GLY A 80 23.65 -6.75 6.74
CA GLY A 80 23.96 -6.91 8.16
C GLY A 80 22.87 -7.64 8.95
N ALA A 81 21.88 -8.25 8.30
CA ALA A 81 20.72 -8.85 8.95
C ALA A 81 20.98 -10.23 9.59
N LYS A 82 22.15 -10.83 9.36
CA LYS A 82 22.43 -12.20 9.81
C LYS A 82 22.31 -12.29 11.33
N GLN A 83 21.51 -13.25 11.79
CA GLN A 83 21.20 -13.51 13.20
C GLN A 83 20.51 -12.36 13.95
N ARG A 84 20.02 -11.34 13.25
CA ARG A 84 19.30 -10.21 13.83
C ARG A 84 17.83 -10.27 13.49
N HIS A 85 16.99 -9.79 14.40
CA HIS A 85 15.59 -9.47 14.09
C HIS A 85 15.52 -8.39 13.02
N ILE A 86 14.41 -8.36 12.30
CA ILE A 86 14.13 -7.28 11.36
C ILE A 86 12.75 -6.73 11.67
N GLU A 87 12.72 -5.49 12.14
CA GLU A 87 11.50 -4.73 12.16
C GLU A 87 11.19 -4.21 10.76
N ILE A 88 9.92 -4.31 10.39
CA ILE A 88 9.34 -3.75 9.19
C ILE A 88 8.16 -2.89 9.62
N ALA A 89 8.22 -1.59 9.32
CA ALA A 89 7.10 -0.69 9.52
C ALA A 89 6.85 0.11 8.24
N PHE A 90 5.59 0.35 7.87
CA PHE A 90 5.27 1.24 6.75
C PHE A 90 3.92 1.93 6.93
N GLU A 91 3.74 3.06 6.24
CA GLU A 91 2.54 3.88 6.25
C GLU A 91 2.29 4.47 4.85
N THR A 92 1.11 4.24 4.28
CA THR A 92 0.72 4.79 2.97
C THR A 92 0.04 6.16 3.11
N HIS A 93 0.21 7.04 2.12
CA HIS A 93 -0.51 8.31 2.06
C HIS A 93 -0.91 8.67 0.61
N PRO A 94 -2.22 8.72 0.26
CA PRO A 94 -3.37 8.43 1.13
C PRO A 94 -3.40 6.97 1.61
N SER A 95 -4.21 6.69 2.63
CA SER A 95 -4.39 5.33 3.17
C SER A 95 -4.81 4.38 2.06
N SER A 96 -3.98 3.38 1.79
CA SER A 96 -4.09 2.39 0.70
C SER A 96 -3.66 1.02 1.23
N ARG A 97 -4.08 -0.07 0.58
CA ARG A 97 -3.59 -1.40 0.94
C ARG A 97 -2.25 -1.67 0.25
N LEU A 98 -1.20 -1.83 1.07
CA LEU A 98 0.14 -2.20 0.59
C LEU A 98 0.62 -3.44 1.34
N CYS A 99 1.29 -4.34 0.64
CA CYS A 99 1.86 -5.55 1.19
C CYS A 99 3.38 -5.56 1.06
N VAL A 100 4.03 -6.27 1.98
CA VAL A 100 5.46 -6.52 1.99
C VAL A 100 5.72 -8.02 2.10
N LYS A 101 6.66 -8.54 1.33
CA LYS A 101 7.18 -9.90 1.49
C LYS A 101 8.70 -9.89 1.37
N ASP A 102 9.34 -10.85 2.03
CA ASP A 102 10.72 -11.21 1.69
C ASP A 102 10.72 -12.44 0.76
N GLN A 103 11.91 -12.89 0.36
CA GLN A 103 12.08 -14.01 -0.57
C GLN A 103 11.48 -15.35 -0.09
N ASN A 104 11.28 -15.52 1.21
CA ASN A 104 10.89 -16.77 1.85
C ASN A 104 9.61 -16.64 2.71
N SER A 105 9.09 -15.43 2.91
CA SER A 105 7.96 -15.16 3.80
C SER A 105 6.64 -15.16 3.05
N GLN A 106 5.57 -15.46 3.78
CA GLN A 106 4.24 -15.03 3.36
C GLN A 106 4.17 -13.50 3.31
N PRO A 107 3.34 -12.93 2.43
CA PRO A 107 3.12 -11.49 2.42
C PRO A 107 2.37 -11.05 3.67
N ALA A 108 2.79 -9.91 4.22
CA ALA A 108 2.08 -9.20 5.27
C ALA A 108 1.60 -7.86 4.71
N CYS A 109 0.36 -7.49 4.99
CA CYS A 109 -0.28 -6.31 4.40
C CYS A 109 -0.70 -5.34 5.47
N SER A 110 -0.76 -4.06 5.11
CA SER A 110 -1.29 -3.01 5.99
C SER A 110 -2.71 -3.29 6.44
N ASP A 111 -3.00 -2.75 7.62
CA ASP A 111 -4.34 -2.76 8.18
C ASP A 111 -5.33 -2.03 7.27
N ALA A 112 -6.50 -2.64 7.13
CA ALA A 112 -7.56 -2.08 6.31
C ALA A 112 -8.03 -0.74 6.90
N GLY A 113 -7.87 0.34 6.14
CA GLY A 113 -8.36 1.68 6.48
C GLY A 113 -7.31 2.63 7.05
N THR A 114 -6.22 2.13 7.67
CA THR A 114 -5.12 3.00 8.14
C THR A 114 -3.97 3.08 7.13
N GLY A 115 -3.74 2.00 6.36
CA GLY A 115 -2.60 1.93 5.46
C GLY A 115 -1.27 1.82 6.21
N THR A 116 -1.31 1.45 7.49
CA THR A 116 -0.15 1.22 8.36
C THR A 116 0.11 -0.27 8.54
N HIS A 117 1.37 -0.63 8.76
CA HIS A 117 1.78 -2.00 9.07
C HIS A 117 2.99 -1.97 10.00
N TYR A 118 3.00 -2.89 10.97
CA TYR A 118 4.15 -3.16 11.82
C TYR A 118 4.33 -4.67 11.98
N GLU A 119 5.55 -5.15 11.78
CA GLU A 119 5.93 -6.54 12.00
C GLU A 119 7.37 -6.61 12.51
N CYS A 120 7.61 -7.48 13.48
CA CYS A 120 8.97 -7.85 13.88
C CYS A 120 9.24 -9.29 13.44
N ARG A 121 10.11 -9.47 12.45
CA ARG A 121 10.49 -10.79 11.96
C ARG A 121 11.56 -11.43 12.82
N SER A 122 11.48 -12.75 12.93
CA SER A 122 12.49 -13.57 13.59
C SER A 122 13.86 -13.42 12.93
N ARG A 123 14.90 -13.85 13.64
CA ARG A 123 16.30 -13.68 13.23
C ARG A 123 16.56 -14.20 11.81
N SER A 124 17.13 -13.36 10.95
CA SER A 124 17.43 -13.75 9.56
C SER A 124 18.62 -14.70 9.51
N ALA A 125 18.50 -15.76 8.69
CA ALA A 125 19.64 -16.65 8.38
C ALA A 125 20.63 -16.03 7.38
N LYS A 126 20.19 -15.01 6.62
CA LYS A 126 20.98 -14.34 5.57
C LYS A 126 21.44 -12.97 6.05
N ASP A 127 22.63 -12.57 5.61
CA ASP A 127 23.15 -11.22 5.87
C ASP A 127 22.43 -10.15 5.06
N THR A 128 22.08 -10.48 3.82
CA THR A 128 21.32 -9.60 2.93
C THR A 128 19.91 -10.12 2.78
N VAL A 129 18.92 -9.23 2.99
CA VAL A 129 17.50 -9.51 2.82
C VAL A 129 16.90 -8.47 1.88
N TYR A 130 15.97 -8.94 1.04
CA TYR A 130 15.25 -8.12 0.07
C TYR A 130 13.78 -8.11 0.42
N PHE A 131 13.16 -6.94 0.43
CA PHE A 131 11.76 -6.71 0.70
C PHE A 131 11.08 -6.16 -0.54
N GLU A 132 10.05 -6.86 -1.02
CA GLU A 132 9.21 -6.40 -2.12
C GLU A 132 7.96 -5.75 -1.54
N PHE A 133 7.73 -4.48 -1.88
CA PHE A 133 6.48 -3.80 -1.60
C PHE A 133 5.57 -3.86 -2.82
N PHE A 134 4.34 -4.33 -2.65
CA PHE A 134 3.42 -4.55 -3.75
C PHE A 134 1.96 -4.43 -3.28
N CYS A 135 1.06 -4.08 -4.19
CA CYS A 135 -0.38 -4.15 -3.92
C CYS A 135 -0.91 -5.53 -4.35
N ASP A 136 -1.54 -6.26 -3.43
CA ASP A 136 -2.22 -7.53 -3.70
C ASP A 136 -3.65 -7.33 -4.24
N GLN A 137 -4.21 -6.15 -4.00
CA GLN A 137 -5.57 -5.77 -4.37
C GLN A 137 -5.55 -4.46 -5.13
N GLY A 138 -6.13 -4.49 -6.34
CA GLY A 138 -6.95 -3.47 -7.00
C GLY A 138 -6.69 -1.96 -6.84
N GLU A 139 -5.58 -1.49 -6.29
CA GLU A 139 -5.27 -0.07 -6.23
C GLU A 139 -5.14 0.44 -7.68
N GLU A 140 -5.96 1.42 -8.05
CA GLU A 140 -6.04 1.97 -9.42
C GLU A 140 -5.19 3.24 -9.59
N TYR A 141 -4.28 3.49 -8.64
CA TYR A 141 -3.42 4.67 -8.58
C TYR A 141 -2.07 4.34 -7.93
N ASP A 142 -1.10 5.23 -8.15
CA ASP A 142 0.23 5.10 -7.55
C ASP A 142 0.15 5.23 -6.02
N VAL A 143 0.67 4.24 -5.31
CA VAL A 143 0.67 4.24 -3.84
C VAL A 143 1.99 4.82 -3.35
N ARG A 144 1.91 5.97 -2.69
CA ARG A 144 3.05 6.62 -2.03
C ARG A 144 3.07 6.17 -0.58
N PHE A 145 4.24 5.78 -0.09
CA PHE A 145 4.36 5.26 1.27
C PHE A 145 5.70 5.60 1.90
N TRP A 146 5.65 5.66 3.22
CA TRP A 146 6.79 5.68 4.11
C TRP A 146 7.10 4.26 4.54
N TYR A 147 8.37 3.89 4.62
CA TYR A 147 8.78 2.59 5.17
C TYR A 147 10.04 2.71 6.02
N ARG A 148 10.16 1.84 7.02
CA ARG A 148 11.29 1.76 7.94
C ARG A 148 11.67 0.30 8.13
N LEU A 149 12.97 0.03 8.00
CA LEU A 149 13.58 -1.24 8.34
C LEU A 149 14.56 -1.03 9.50
N VAL A 150 14.50 -1.82 10.55
CA VAL A 150 15.45 -1.74 11.67
C VAL A 150 15.98 -3.13 11.98
N LEU A 151 17.31 -3.23 12.12
CA LEU A 151 17.96 -4.46 12.53
C LEU A 151 18.04 -4.52 14.04
N GLY A 152 17.68 -5.68 14.58
CA GLY A 152 17.83 -5.96 15.99
C GLY A 152 19.26 -6.16 16.43
N ASP A 153 19.40 -6.35 17.73
CA ASP A 153 20.68 -6.66 18.35
C ASP A 153 21.16 -8.07 17.99
N LEU A 154 22.46 -8.30 18.14
CA LEU A 154 23.01 -9.64 17.96
C LEU A 154 22.58 -10.53 19.14
N PRO A 155 22.56 -11.86 18.95
CA PRO A 155 22.23 -12.80 20.03
C PRO A 155 23.09 -12.67 21.30
N ALA A 156 24.31 -12.13 21.16
CA ALA A 156 25.20 -11.89 22.30
C ALA A 156 24.77 -10.68 23.15
N ASP A 157 24.11 -9.70 22.54
CA ASP A 157 23.67 -8.45 23.17
C ASP A 157 22.22 -8.55 23.67
N ASP A 158 21.38 -9.37 23.02
CA ASP A 158 20.02 -9.74 23.45
C ASP A 158 19.84 -11.28 23.49
N PRO A 159 20.34 -11.95 24.55
CA PRO A 159 20.21 -13.40 24.69
C PRO A 159 18.78 -13.84 25.00
N GLU A 160 17.97 -12.97 25.62
CA GLU A 160 16.59 -13.27 26.02
C GLU A 160 15.57 -13.05 24.89
N ASN A 161 16.00 -12.47 23.77
CA ASN A 161 15.21 -12.31 22.55
C ASN A 161 13.99 -11.38 22.76
N HIS A 162 14.19 -10.30 23.51
CA HIS A 162 13.18 -9.31 23.85
C HIS A 162 13.21 -8.05 22.97
N TRP A 163 14.10 -8.00 21.97
CA TRP A 163 14.27 -6.81 21.13
C TRP A 163 12.97 -6.30 20.49
N CYS A 164 12.08 -7.20 20.08
CA CYS A 164 10.79 -6.84 19.47
C CYS A 164 9.76 -6.25 20.46
N ASP A 165 9.91 -6.49 21.77
CA ASP A 165 8.83 -6.28 22.76
C ASP A 165 8.69 -4.80 23.18
N LEU A 166 9.75 -4.00 23.04
CA LEU A 166 9.81 -2.62 23.54
C LEU A 166 9.81 -1.56 22.42
N ARG A 167 9.38 -1.97 21.23
CA ARG A 167 9.41 -1.15 20.02
C ARG A 167 8.22 -0.20 19.96
N SER A 168 8.48 1.11 19.81
CA SER A 168 7.41 2.08 19.55
C SER A 168 6.96 2.04 18.09
N THR A 169 5.65 2.12 17.89
CA THR A 169 4.96 2.09 16.59
C THR A 169 4.55 3.48 16.15
N GLU A 170 5.44 4.46 16.28
CA GLU A 170 5.18 5.82 15.82
C GLU A 170 5.40 5.93 14.31
N TYR A 171 4.51 6.65 13.62
CA TYR A 171 4.51 6.83 12.16
C TYR A 171 4.65 8.29 11.73
N PRO A 172 5.18 8.58 10.52
CA PRO A 172 5.40 9.94 10.06
C PRO A 172 4.17 10.85 10.09
N LEU A 173 2.96 10.36 9.79
CA LEU A 173 1.75 11.17 9.89
C LEU A 173 1.41 11.59 11.32
N GLU A 174 1.84 10.86 12.34
CA GLU A 174 1.63 11.26 13.75
C GLU A 174 2.43 12.50 14.12
N LEU A 175 3.48 12.86 13.36
CA LEU A 175 4.21 14.11 13.55
C LEU A 175 3.41 15.36 13.13
N LEU A 176 2.27 15.20 12.44
CA LEU A 176 1.26 16.25 12.25
C LEU A 176 0.48 16.52 13.56
N GLU A 177 1.18 16.72 14.67
CA GLU A 177 0.51 17.25 15.85
C GLU A 177 0.15 18.72 15.57
N LEU A 178 -1.14 18.99 15.37
CA LEU A 178 -1.66 20.35 15.47
C LEU A 178 -1.39 20.81 16.89
N GLY A 179 -0.49 21.78 17.07
CA GLY A 179 -0.13 22.27 18.39
C GLY A 179 -1.37 22.63 19.23
N PRO A 180 -1.29 22.59 20.58
CA PRO A 180 -2.46 22.72 21.46
C PRO A 180 -3.26 24.03 21.29
N ASN A 181 -2.68 25.03 20.60
CA ASN A 181 -3.32 26.31 20.28
C ASN A 181 -3.65 26.48 18.79
N PHE A 182 -3.76 25.39 18.01
CA PHE A 182 -4.14 25.49 16.61
C PHE A 182 -5.63 25.85 16.51
N THR A 183 -5.90 27.14 16.37
CA THR A 183 -7.25 27.64 16.12
C THR A 183 -7.62 27.36 14.67
N PHE A 184 -8.55 26.43 14.44
CA PHE A 184 -9.13 26.27 13.11
C PHE A 184 -9.77 27.59 12.69
N LYS A 185 -9.38 28.13 11.53
CA LYS A 185 -10.19 29.18 10.91
C LYS A 185 -11.57 28.57 10.66
N PRO A 186 -12.67 29.18 11.14
CA PRO A 186 -14.00 28.69 10.86
C PRO A 186 -14.11 28.49 9.35
N ARG A 187 -14.52 27.29 8.93
CA ARG A 187 -14.86 27.05 7.53
C ARG A 187 -15.99 28.02 7.22
N THR A 188 -15.72 29.07 6.47
CA THR A 188 -16.76 29.80 5.76
C THR A 188 -17.29 28.83 4.72
N THR A 189 -18.27 28.01 5.11
CA THR A 189 -19.21 27.46 4.15
C THR A 189 -19.67 28.65 3.32
N ALA A 190 -19.46 28.59 2.00
CA ALA A 190 -20.16 29.50 1.11
C ALA A 190 -21.65 29.41 1.49
N SER A 191 -22.30 30.57 1.57
CA SER A 191 -23.76 30.65 1.75
C SER A 191 -24.41 29.61 0.83
N PRO A 192 -25.48 28.91 1.25
CA PRO A 192 -26.23 28.02 0.38
C PRO A 192 -27.00 28.84 -0.68
N ASP A 193 -26.27 29.49 -1.58
CA ASP A 193 -26.78 30.31 -2.68
C ASP A 193 -26.12 29.87 -3.97
N THR A 194 -26.40 28.63 -4.36
CA THR A 194 -26.91 28.30 -5.70
C THR A 194 -27.27 26.82 -5.68
N ALA A 195 -28.50 26.54 -5.24
CA ALA A 195 -29.16 25.32 -5.68
C ALA A 195 -29.06 25.28 -7.21
N LEU A 196 -28.41 24.25 -7.73
CA LEU A 196 -28.44 23.90 -9.14
C LEU A 196 -29.91 23.92 -9.57
N THR A 197 -30.27 24.93 -10.36
CA THR A 197 -31.50 24.94 -11.15
C THR A 197 -31.37 23.80 -12.14
N LEU A 198 -31.80 22.61 -11.70
CA LEU A 198 -32.14 21.51 -12.59
C LEU A 198 -33.21 22.05 -13.54
N TYR A 199 -32.79 22.36 -14.75
CA TYR A 199 -33.66 22.81 -15.84
C TYR A 199 -34.83 21.81 -15.99
N PRO A 200 -36.08 22.21 -15.73
CA PRO A 200 -37.25 21.32 -15.92
C PRO A 200 -37.47 20.94 -17.40
N SER A 201 -36.69 21.49 -18.33
CA SER A 201 -36.79 21.25 -19.76
C SER A 201 -36.43 19.83 -20.19
N PHE A 202 -35.53 19.12 -19.50
CA PHE A 202 -35.16 17.74 -19.90
C PHE A 202 -36.22 16.70 -19.52
N MET A 203 -36.89 16.86 -18.38
CA MET A 203 -38.01 15.97 -17.99
C MET A 203 -39.22 16.12 -18.91
N LEU A 204 -39.49 17.33 -19.42
CA LEU A 204 -40.57 17.57 -20.38
C LEU A 204 -40.30 16.87 -21.73
N LEU A 205 -39.03 16.80 -22.16
CA LEU A 205 -38.66 16.16 -23.41
C LEU A 205 -38.88 14.64 -23.36
N PHE A 206 -38.52 13.98 -22.25
CA PHE A 206 -38.76 12.55 -22.06
C PHE A 206 -40.26 12.23 -21.95
N ALA A 207 -41.06 13.08 -21.31
CA ALA A 207 -42.51 12.89 -21.23
C ALA A 207 -43.20 13.04 -22.60
N LEU A 208 -42.78 14.01 -23.43
CA LEU A 208 -43.34 14.21 -24.76
C LEU A 208 -42.95 13.09 -25.74
N LEU A 209 -41.70 12.59 -25.68
CA LEU A 209 -41.27 11.45 -26.49
C LEU A 209 -42.06 10.17 -26.15
N GLY A 210 -42.32 9.91 -24.87
CA GLY A 210 -43.13 8.75 -24.44
C GLY A 210 -44.60 8.81 -24.88
N LEU A 211 -45.20 10.00 -24.97
CA LEU A 211 -46.59 10.15 -25.45
C LEU A 211 -46.70 9.92 -26.96
N THR A 212 -45.69 10.28 -27.75
CA THR A 212 -45.71 10.03 -29.20
C THR A 212 -45.59 8.55 -29.54
N THR A 213 -44.80 7.76 -28.80
CA THR A 213 -44.67 6.31 -29.06
C THR A 213 -45.95 5.55 -28.73
N LEU A 214 -46.67 5.95 -27.68
CA LEU A 214 -47.97 5.37 -27.32
C LEU A 214 -49.07 5.68 -28.34
N ALA A 215 -49.04 6.85 -28.98
CA ALA A 215 -50.01 7.20 -30.02
C ALA A 215 -49.83 6.35 -31.30
N PHE A 216 -48.59 6.04 -31.69
CA PHE A 216 -48.31 5.19 -32.86
C PHE A 216 -48.72 3.73 -32.65
N PHE A 217 -48.60 3.20 -31.44
CA PHE A 217 -49.02 1.82 -31.13
C PHE A 217 -50.55 1.61 -31.11
N LYS A 218 -51.35 2.68 -31.04
CA LYS A 218 -52.81 2.58 -30.98
C LYS A 218 -53.49 2.70 -32.36
N LEU A 219 -52.71 2.93 -33.42
CA LEU A 219 -53.16 3.16 -34.80
C LEU A 219 -52.79 2.01 -35.77
N GLN A 220 -52.21 0.92 -35.26
CA GLN A 220 -52.10 -0.38 -35.93
C GLN A 220 -53.10 -1.36 -35.31
#